data_AF-X1S110-F1
#
_entry.id   AF-X1S110-F1
#
_cell.length_a   1.000
_cell.length_b   1.000
_cell.length_c   1.000
_cell.angle_alpha   90.00
_cell.angle_beta   90.00
_cell.angle_gamma   90.00
#
_symmetry.space_group_name_H-M   'P 1'
#
loop_
_entity.id
_entity.type
_entity.pdbx_description
1 polymer ?
#
loop_
_entity_poly.entity_id
_entity_poly.type
_entity_poly.pdbx_seq_one_letter_code
_entity_poly.pdbx_strand_id
1 'polypeptide(L)' 'FMRVKLCFKCKQYIPIRENDFKNSREISLFDKAHTGHPTQIVNEEEVASYEKWTAS' A
#
# COMPACT_ATOMS: atom_id res chain seq x y z
N PHE A 1 13.57 -7.25 1.71
CA PHE A 1 12.62 -6.52 0.84
C PHE A 1 11.39 -6.20 1.66
N MET A 2 10.94 -4.93 1.67
CA MET A 2 9.74 -4.52 2.40
C MET A 2 8.57 -4.46 1.42
N ARG A 3 7.51 -5.22 1.71
CA ARG A 3 6.28 -5.19 0.92
C ARG A 3 5.38 -4.09 1.46
N VAL A 4 4.64 -3.43 0.58
CA VAL A 4 3.66 -2.40 0.93
C VAL A 4 2.37 -2.66 0.18
N LYS A 5 1.24 -2.27 0.76
CA LYS A 5 -0.04 -2.23 0.08
C LYS A 5 -0.34 -0.79 -0.33
N LEU A 6 -0.39 -0.55 -1.62
CA LEU A 6 -0.63 0.75 -2.24
C LEU A 6 -2.09 0.85 -2.70
N CYS A 7 -2.69 2.02 -2.54
CA CYS A 7 -3.97 2.42 -3.15
C CYS A 7 -3.70 3.44 -4.25
N PHE A 8 -4.00 3.09 -5.50
CA PHE A 8 -3.74 3.98 -6.65
C PHE A 8 -4.66 5.20 -6.67
N LYS A 9 -5.90 5.04 -6.20
CA LYS A 9 -6.89 6.13 -6.18
C LYS A 9 -6.56 7.19 -5.14
N CYS A 10 -6.11 6.78 -3.94
CA CYS A 10 -5.76 7.71 -2.87
C CYS A 10 -4.30 8.14 -2.89
N LYS A 11 -3.45 7.48 -3.69
CA LYS A 11 -1.98 7.64 -3.66
C LYS A 11 -1.39 7.45 -2.26
N GLN A 12 -1.95 6.50 -1.51
CA GLN A 12 -1.52 6.16 -0.16
C GLN A 12 -1.04 4.71 -0.11
N TYR A 13 -0.03 4.43 0.70
CA TYR A 13 0.44 3.07 0.94
C TYR A 13 0.64 2.79 2.42
N ILE A 14 0.56 1.52 2.77
CA ILE A 14 0.87 1.02 4.12
C ILE A 14 1.91 -0.11 4.04
N PRO A 15 2.95 -0.11 4.88
CA PRO A 15 3.91 -1.20 4.93
C PRO A 15 3.28 -2.50 5.45
N ILE A 16 3.70 -3.63 4.88
CA ILE A 16 3.38 -4.97 5.32
C ILE A 16 4.61 -5.52 6.06
N ARG A 17 4.48 -5.66 7.37
CA ARG A 17 5.50 -6.18 8.28
C ARG A 17 5.05 -7.57 8.75
N GLU A 18 5.53 -8.62 8.08
CA GLU A 18 5.11 -10.00 8.32
C GLU A 18 5.35 -10.49 9.77
N ASN A 19 6.28 -9.87 10.50
CA ASN A 19 6.60 -10.22 11.89
C ASN A 19 5.91 -9.33 12.94
N ASP A 20 4.96 -8.47 12.53
CA ASP A 20 4.30 -7.53 13.44
C ASP A 20 2.78 -7.75 13.46
N PHE A 21 2.28 -8.34 14.55
CA PHE A 21 0.85 -8.60 14.72
C PHE A 21 -0.01 -7.32 14.73
N LYS A 22 0.56 -6.17 15.12
CA LYS A 22 -0.19 -4.90 15.10
C LYS A 22 -0.39 -4.41 13.68
N ASN A 23 0.56 -4.70 12.78
CA ASN A 23 0.46 -4.36 11.37
C ASN A 23 -0.72 -5.02 10.65
N SER A 24 -1.12 -6.24 11.05
CA SER A 24 -2.33 -6.90 10.52
C SER A 24 -3.60 -6.08 10.75
N ARG A 25 -3.73 -5.43 11.92
CA ARG A 25 -4.86 -4.56 12.22
C ARG A 25 -4.83 -3.30 11.35
N GLU A 26 -3.66 -2.70 11.16
CA GLU A 26 -3.54 -1.50 10.34
C GLU A 26 -3.82 -1.80 8.85
N ILE A 27 -3.36 -2.94 8.33
CA ILE A 27 -3.71 -3.40 6.97
C ILE A 27 -5.22 -3.58 6.85
N SER A 28 -5.87 -4.19 7.84
CA SER A 28 -7.33 -4.38 7.82
C SER A 28 -8.09 -3.04 7.85
N LEU A 29 -7.58 -2.05 8.60
CA LEU A 29 -8.15 -0.70 8.59
C LEU A 29 -7.93 0.00 7.26
N PHE A 30 -6.75 -0.20 6.64
CA PHE A 30 -6.45 0.30 5.30
C PHE A 30 -7.42 -0.28 4.26
N ASP A 31 -7.66 -1.59 4.26
CA ASP A 31 -8.65 -2.22 3.36
C ASP A 31 -10.06 -1.66 3.55
N LYS A 32 -10.47 -1.46 4.81
CA LYS A 32 -11.79 -0.87 5.11
C LYS A 32 -11.90 0.57 4.61
N ALA A 33 -10.86 1.38 4.82
CA ALA A 33 -10.84 2.78 4.36
C ALA A 33 -10.78 2.89 2.82
N HIS A 34 -10.19 1.91 2.16
CA HIS A 34 -9.99 1.86 0.71
C HIS A 34 -10.91 0.84 0.01
N THR A 35 -12.04 0.50 0.63
CA THR A 35 -12.99 -0.47 0.06
C THR A 35 -13.50 0.04 -1.28
N GLY A 36 -13.38 -0.80 -2.33
CA GLY A 36 -13.74 -0.44 -3.70
C GLY A 36 -12.69 0.41 -4.44
N HIS A 37 -11.51 0.64 -3.86
CA HIS A 37 -10.40 1.29 -4.55
C HIS A 37 -9.46 0.25 -5.19
N PRO A 38 -8.81 0.60 -6.30
CA PRO A 38 -7.74 -0.23 -6.86
C PRO A 38 -6.55 -0.21 -5.90
N THR A 39 -6.35 -1.31 -5.17
CA THR A 39 -5.19 -1.51 -4.30
C THR A 39 -4.33 -2.67 -4.79
N GLN A 40 -3.02 -2.58 -4.63
CA GLN A 40 -2.07 -3.62 -5.01
C GLN A 40 -0.94 -3.74 -3.99
N ILE A 41 -0.44 -4.95 -3.79
CA ILE A 41 0.76 -5.21 -2.99
C ILE A 41 1.97 -5.14 -3.91
N VAL A 42 2.90 -4.24 -3.59
CA VAL A 42 4.13 -4.00 -4.36
C VAL A 42 5.32 -3.97 -3.40
N ASN A 43 6.53 -3.99 -3.93
CA ASN A 43 7.72 -3.68 -3.14
C ASN A 43 7.78 -2.17 -2.90
N GLU A 44 8.33 -1.74 -1.77
CA GLU A 44 8.47 -0.30 -1.45
C GLU A 44 9.19 0.48 -2.56
N GLU A 45 10.22 -0.11 -3.17
CA GLU A 45 10.99 0.47 -4.29
C GLU A 45 10.12 0.78 -5.52
N GLU A 46 9.05 0.00 -5.75
CA GLU A 46 8.15 0.18 -6.88
C GLU A 46 7.20 1.36 -6.67
N VAL A 47 6.94 1.77 -5.42
CA VAL A 47 6.07 2.92 -5.11
C VAL A 47 6.63 4.20 -5.72
N ALA A 48 7.93 4.44 -5.58
CA ALA A 48 8.59 5.62 -6.14
C ALA A 48 8.53 5.63 -7.68
N SER A 49 8.43 4.45 -8.30
CA SER A 49 8.24 4.29 -9.74
C SER A 49 6.82 4.68 -10.17
N TYR A 50 5.80 4.35 -9.36
CA TYR A 50 4.41 4.74 -9.62
C TYR A 50 4.15 6.24 -9.46
N GLU A 51 4.78 6.91 -8.50
CA GLU A 51 4.66 8.36 -8.36
C GLU A 51 5.19 9.09 -9.60
N LYS A 52 6.28 8.57 -10.19
CA LYS A 52 6.84 9.10 -11.45
C LYS A 52 5.92 8.87 -12.64
N TRP A 53 5.20 7.75 -12.70
CA TRP A 53 4.34 7.43 -13.84
C TRP A 53 3.01 8.19 -13.84
N THR A 54 2.46 8.53 -12.66
CA THR A 54 1.21 9.31 -12.55
C THR A 54 1.40 10.83 -12.63
N ALA A 55 2.63 11.30 -12.81
CA ALA A 55 2.99 12.72 -12.92
C ALA A 55 3.31 13.16 -14.37
N SER A 56 3.12 12.28 -15.36
CA SER A 56 3.24 12.58 -16.81
C SER A 56 1.89 12.78 -17.48
#